data_AF-A0A3M0E3I0-F1
#
_entry.id   AF-A0A3M0E3I0-F1
#
_cell.length_a   1.000
_cell.length_b   1.000
_cell.length_c   1.000
_cell.angle_alpha   90.00
_cell.angle_beta   90.00
_cell.angle_gamma   90.00
#
_symmetry.space_group_name_H-M   'P 1'
#
loop_
_entity.id
_entity.type
_entity.pdbx_description
1 polymer ?
#
loop_
_entity_poly.entity_id
_entity_poly.type
_entity_poly.pdbx_seq_one_letter_code
_entity_poly.pdbx_strand_id
1 'polypeptide(L)'
;MFGGRVTVVALLNDCTDGTLELLTQWRPRFAEVSWHAVSLLAGFRHAGWARRLAWDAAADLLDTDDDLLLSTDADTNVAPDWIVRTVAHIDGGHDAVAGRALTLRGDREHLGTTARRRLDMIGRYYTALDYLRADAEASPHDPWPRHFYEGGASIALSRRLYRRIGGAPTPPVAEDRALFERIRQYGGRIRHALDVRVFTSCRTAGRAPGGMADAVARWIDQPEHASLHETYAVAAALAPDRATRRDQLSFATLPAAIAEAQRLIRLARRAKPPKVEPIRVVPIAADDGDRFAERDLEFGDGVVPAFGVIGFADPVHQQNVPAG
;
A
#
# COMPACT_ATOMS: atom_id res chain seq x y z
N MET A 1 -16.99 8.27 -14.34
CA MET A 1 -15.86 8.99 -14.96
C MET A 1 -15.64 10.27 -14.16
N PHE A 2 -14.40 10.57 -13.75
CA PHE A 2 -14.07 11.82 -13.07
C PHE A 2 -14.05 12.97 -14.09
N GLY A 3 -14.69 14.09 -13.79
CA GLY A 3 -14.84 15.22 -14.72
C GLY A 3 -13.84 16.36 -14.51
N GLY A 4 -12.97 16.27 -13.49
CA GLY A 4 -11.96 17.28 -13.21
C GLY A 4 -10.74 17.18 -14.12
N ARG A 5 -9.95 18.27 -14.18
CA ARG A 5 -8.65 18.28 -14.86
C ARG A 5 -7.70 17.30 -14.15
N VAL A 6 -6.96 16.51 -14.93
CA VAL A 6 -5.94 15.59 -14.41
C VAL A 6 -4.62 15.91 -15.10
N THR A 7 -3.56 16.10 -14.30
CA THR A 7 -2.20 16.27 -14.80
C THR A 7 -1.33 15.18 -14.18
N VAL A 8 -0.70 14.37 -15.01
CA VAL A 8 0.29 13.37 -14.58
C VAL A 8 1.64 14.04 -14.52
N VAL A 9 2.24 14.08 -13.34
CA VAL A 9 3.58 14.63 -13.11
C VAL A 9 4.57 13.50 -12.89
N ALA A 10 5.57 13.39 -13.77
CA ALA A 10 6.62 12.39 -13.66
C ALA A 10 7.98 13.04 -13.32
N LEU A 11 8.65 12.57 -12.27
CA LEU A 11 10.03 12.94 -12.00
C LEU A 11 10.96 11.82 -12.48
N LEU A 12 11.85 12.16 -13.41
CA LEU A 12 12.89 11.27 -13.90
C LEU A 12 14.17 11.57 -13.13
N ASN A 13 14.48 10.73 -12.15
CA ASN A 13 15.68 10.86 -11.33
C ASN A 13 16.81 10.00 -11.91
N ASP A 14 17.75 10.65 -12.60
CA ASP A 14 18.90 9.99 -13.22
C ASP A 14 18.52 8.83 -14.17
N CYS A 15 17.41 8.98 -14.88
CA CYS A 15 17.02 8.05 -15.94
C CYS A 15 18.00 8.15 -17.11
N THR A 16 18.53 7.01 -17.56
CA THR A 16 19.45 6.89 -18.71
C THR A 16 18.88 6.02 -19.82
N ASP A 17 17.66 5.51 -19.64
CA ASP A 17 16.89 4.75 -20.60
C ASP A 17 15.91 5.66 -21.37
N GLY A 18 15.14 5.08 -22.30
CA GLY A 18 14.20 5.81 -23.16
C GLY A 18 12.97 6.43 -22.46
N THR A 19 12.98 6.52 -21.13
CA THR A 19 11.85 7.00 -20.32
C THR A 19 11.45 8.44 -20.69
N LEU A 20 12.44 9.30 -20.96
CA LEU A 20 12.21 10.69 -21.30
C LEU A 20 11.53 10.83 -22.67
N GLU A 21 12.02 10.09 -23.66
CA GLU A 21 11.46 10.05 -25.00
C GLU A 21 10.01 9.54 -24.97
N LEU A 22 9.75 8.49 -24.18
CA LEU A 22 8.40 7.96 -23.99
C LEU A 22 7.45 9.00 -23.40
N LEU A 23 7.81 9.67 -22.31
CA LEU A 23 6.98 10.72 -21.70
C LEU A 23 6.79 11.93 -22.62
N THR A 24 7.81 12.26 -23.41
CA THR A 24 7.74 13.35 -24.40
C THR A 24 6.76 13.03 -25.52
N GLN A 25 6.59 11.76 -25.90
CA GLN A 25 5.69 11.32 -26.96
C GLN A 25 4.30 10.90 -26.45
N TRP A 26 4.18 10.56 -25.17
CA TRP A 26 2.94 10.08 -24.58
C TRP A 26 1.90 11.20 -24.47
N ARG A 27 0.75 11.03 -25.11
CA ARG A 27 -0.37 11.96 -25.10
C ARG A 27 -1.64 11.24 -24.67
N PRO A 28 -1.87 11.06 -23.35
CA PRO A 28 -3.08 10.44 -22.86
C PRO A 28 -4.30 11.29 -23.22
N ARG A 29 -5.42 10.63 -23.53
CA ARG A 29 -6.65 11.29 -24.00
C ARG A 29 -7.32 12.17 -22.95
N PHE A 30 -7.16 11.83 -21.67
CA PHE A 30 -7.93 12.42 -20.56
C PHE A 30 -7.06 13.04 -19.47
N ALA A 31 -5.77 13.25 -19.75
CA ALA A 31 -4.85 13.87 -18.82
C ALA A 31 -3.80 14.70 -19.56
N GLU A 32 -3.30 15.72 -18.89
CA GLU A 32 -2.07 16.41 -19.30
C GLU A 32 -0.87 15.66 -18.74
N VAL A 33 0.29 15.83 -19.37
CA VAL A 33 1.54 15.23 -18.91
C VAL A 33 2.55 16.35 -18.68
N SER A 34 3.09 16.40 -17.47
CA SER A 34 4.23 17.21 -17.09
C SER A 34 5.35 16.30 -16.59
N TRP A 35 6.59 16.67 -16.83
CA TRP A 35 7.71 15.90 -16.33
C TRP A 35 8.91 16.78 -16.02
N HIS A 36 9.73 16.31 -15.10
CA HIS A 36 10.98 16.95 -14.70
C HIS A 36 12.10 15.91 -14.71
N ALA A 37 13.10 16.11 -15.56
CA ALA A 37 14.31 15.31 -15.55
C ALA A 37 15.35 15.98 -14.65
N VAL A 38 15.83 15.24 -13.65
CA VAL A 38 16.79 15.73 -12.65
C VAL A 38 17.93 14.73 -12.51
N SER A 39 19.11 15.26 -12.17
CA SER A 39 20.24 14.46 -11.72
C SER A 39 20.56 14.84 -10.28
N LEU A 40 20.32 13.91 -9.35
CA LEU A 40 20.52 14.16 -7.94
C LEU A 40 21.94 13.78 -7.53
N LEU A 41 22.54 14.57 -6.63
CA LEU A 41 23.81 14.20 -6.00
C LEU A 41 23.65 12.86 -5.26
N ALA A 42 24.74 12.10 -5.12
CA ALA A 42 24.71 10.74 -4.59
C ALA A 42 23.93 10.58 -3.26
N GLY A 43 24.09 11.53 -2.33
CA GLY A 43 23.39 11.51 -1.03
C GLY A 43 21.88 11.78 -1.10
N PHE A 44 21.37 12.26 -2.23
CA PHE A 44 19.95 12.57 -2.44
C PHE A 44 19.29 11.67 -3.49
N ARG A 45 20.06 10.77 -4.11
CA ARG A 45 19.60 9.89 -5.20
C ARG A 45 18.83 8.69 -4.64
N HIS A 46 17.66 8.97 -4.07
CA HIS A 46 16.78 7.94 -3.50
C HIS A 46 15.30 8.33 -3.63
N ALA A 47 14.41 7.37 -3.34
CA ALA A 47 12.96 7.52 -3.51
C ALA A 47 12.37 8.69 -2.71
N GLY A 48 12.83 8.89 -1.47
CA GLY A 48 12.46 10.06 -0.64
C GLY A 48 12.53 11.41 -1.35
N TRP A 49 13.70 11.79 -1.87
CA TRP A 49 13.86 13.06 -2.59
C TRP A 49 13.14 13.07 -3.93
N ALA A 50 13.14 11.95 -4.65
CA ALA A 50 12.41 11.85 -5.92
C ALA A 50 10.90 12.09 -5.71
N ARG A 51 10.30 11.46 -4.69
CA ARG A 51 8.90 11.66 -4.35
C ARG A 51 8.64 13.10 -3.91
N ARG A 52 9.49 13.68 -3.05
CA ARG A 52 9.35 15.08 -2.63
C ARG A 52 9.33 16.05 -3.81
N LEU A 53 10.29 15.95 -4.72
CA LEU A 53 10.37 16.85 -5.88
C LEU A 53 9.18 16.67 -6.83
N ALA A 54 8.72 15.43 -7.03
CA ALA A 54 7.52 15.16 -7.84
C ALA A 54 6.26 15.78 -7.22
N TRP A 55 6.10 15.61 -5.90
CA TRP A 55 4.95 16.15 -5.17
C TRP A 55 4.97 17.68 -5.09
N ASP A 56 6.13 18.31 -4.90
CA ASP A 56 6.26 19.77 -4.92
C ASP A 56 5.89 20.32 -6.31
N ALA A 57 6.45 19.74 -7.38
CA ALA A 57 6.10 20.14 -8.74
C ALA A 57 4.61 19.96 -9.05
N ALA A 58 4.01 18.86 -8.59
CA ALA A 58 2.57 18.66 -8.74
C ALA A 58 1.74 19.67 -7.92
N ALA A 59 2.15 19.99 -6.70
CA ALA A 59 1.46 20.95 -5.83
C ALA A 59 1.50 22.37 -6.37
N ASP A 60 2.53 22.73 -7.14
CA ASP A 60 2.66 24.02 -7.81
C ASP A 60 1.70 24.18 -9.01
N LEU A 61 1.26 23.05 -9.61
CA LEU A 61 0.30 23.04 -10.72
C LEU A 61 -1.17 23.11 -10.27
N LEU A 62 -1.43 22.97 -8.97
CA LEU A 62 -2.78 23.00 -8.43
C LEU A 62 -3.26 24.46 -8.28
N ASP A 63 -4.57 24.67 -8.47
CA ASP A 63 -5.21 25.98 -8.46
C ASP A 63 -5.71 26.33 -7.04
N THR A 64 -6.30 25.35 -6.35
CA THR A 64 -6.94 25.54 -5.04
C THR A 64 -6.28 24.69 -3.95
N ASP A 65 -6.57 25.02 -2.69
CA ASP A 65 -6.09 24.25 -1.54
C ASP A 65 -6.83 22.91 -1.37
N ASP A 66 -8.01 22.76 -1.96
CA ASP A 66 -8.80 21.52 -1.92
C ASP A 66 -8.52 20.58 -3.12
N ASP A 67 -7.69 21.03 -4.07
CA ASP A 67 -7.18 20.16 -5.13
C ASP A 67 -6.31 19.03 -4.54
N LEU A 68 -6.28 17.90 -5.24
CA LEU A 68 -5.71 16.66 -4.69
C LEU A 68 -4.38 16.29 -5.34
N LEU A 69 -3.46 15.82 -4.52
CA LEU A 69 -2.23 15.14 -4.91
C LEU A 69 -2.43 13.64 -4.75
N LEU A 70 -2.24 12.90 -5.84
CA LEU A 70 -2.30 11.45 -5.89
C LEU A 70 -0.96 10.93 -6.40
N SER A 71 -0.42 9.89 -5.77
CA SER A 71 0.87 9.31 -6.12
C SER A 71 0.78 7.79 -6.21
N THR A 72 1.46 7.26 -7.22
CA THR A 72 1.65 5.85 -7.50
C THR A 72 3.07 5.64 -8.00
N ASP A 73 3.61 4.44 -7.82
CA ASP A 73 4.95 4.09 -8.30
C ASP A 73 4.93 3.79 -9.81
N ALA A 74 6.09 3.91 -10.46
CA ALA A 74 6.24 3.75 -11.91
C ALA A 74 6.04 2.30 -12.40
N ASP A 75 6.09 1.32 -11.51
CA ASP A 75 5.83 -0.11 -11.76
C ASP A 75 4.47 -0.56 -11.21
N THR A 76 3.55 0.40 -11.05
CA THR A 76 2.21 0.17 -10.49
C THR A 76 1.11 0.61 -11.45
N ASN A 77 0.13 -0.26 -11.66
CA ASN A 77 -1.08 0.02 -12.43
C ASN A 77 -2.22 0.38 -11.46
N VAL A 78 -2.83 1.55 -11.62
CA VAL A 78 -3.99 1.95 -10.82
C VAL A 78 -5.29 1.33 -11.35
N ALA A 79 -6.25 1.04 -10.47
CA ALA A 79 -7.57 0.57 -10.92
C ALA A 79 -8.30 1.67 -11.71
N PRO A 80 -9.19 1.34 -12.67
CA PRO A 80 -9.92 2.34 -13.46
C PRO A 80 -10.75 3.33 -12.62
N ASP A 81 -11.19 2.92 -11.44
CA ASP A 81 -11.96 3.74 -10.49
C ASP A 81 -11.10 4.43 -9.42
N TRP A 82 -9.77 4.30 -9.48
CA TRP A 82 -8.84 4.77 -8.43
C TRP A 82 -9.02 6.23 -8.05
N ILE A 83 -9.07 7.15 -9.03
CA ILE A 83 -9.25 8.59 -8.77
C ILE A 83 -10.63 8.85 -8.16
N VAL A 84 -11.70 8.30 -8.74
CA VAL A 84 -13.08 8.56 -8.27
C VAL A 84 -13.29 8.04 -6.84
N ARG A 85 -12.75 6.86 -6.53
CA ARG A 85 -12.80 6.27 -5.18
C ARG A 85 -12.01 7.10 -4.19
N THR A 86 -10.83 7.58 -4.59
CA THR A 86 -10.00 8.46 -3.76
C THR A 86 -10.71 9.76 -3.42
N VAL A 87 -11.26 10.44 -4.44
CA VAL A 87 -12.04 11.68 -4.28
C VAL A 87 -13.22 11.45 -3.35
N ALA A 88 -13.99 10.36 -3.52
CA ALA A 88 -15.13 10.06 -2.67
C ALA A 88 -14.74 9.92 -1.18
N HIS A 89 -13.56 9.35 -0.87
CA HIS A 89 -13.07 9.30 0.51
C HIS A 89 -12.65 10.66 1.03
N ILE A 90 -11.97 11.49 0.23
CA ILE A 90 -11.60 12.85 0.64
C ILE A 90 -12.85 13.72 0.86
N ASP A 91 -13.81 13.69 -0.06
CA ASP A 91 -15.11 14.39 0.05
C ASP A 91 -15.92 13.87 1.25
N GLY A 92 -15.71 12.61 1.64
CA GLY A 92 -16.25 12.00 2.86
C GLY A 92 -15.64 12.53 4.17
N GLY A 93 -14.67 13.46 4.10
CA GLY A 93 -14.10 14.15 5.27
C GLY A 93 -12.77 13.58 5.76
N HIS A 94 -12.08 12.77 4.95
CA HIS A 94 -10.72 12.31 5.23
C HIS A 94 -9.70 13.30 4.64
N ASP A 95 -8.57 13.51 5.32
CA ASP A 95 -7.52 14.40 4.81
C ASP A 95 -6.57 13.67 3.85
N ALA A 96 -6.42 12.36 4.04
CA ALA A 96 -5.55 11.51 3.24
C ALA A 96 -6.15 10.10 3.04
N VAL A 97 -5.75 9.44 1.96
CA VAL A 97 -6.15 8.08 1.63
C VAL A 97 -4.91 7.24 1.35
N ALA A 98 -4.74 6.16 2.11
CA ALA A 98 -3.87 5.04 1.75
C ALA A 98 -4.69 4.05 0.93
N GLY A 99 -4.26 3.78 -0.30
CA GLY A 99 -4.90 2.79 -1.15
C GLY A 99 -4.31 1.40 -0.96
N ARG A 100 -5.10 0.39 -1.27
CA ARG A 100 -4.71 -1.01 -1.19
C ARG A 100 -3.87 -1.42 -2.40
N ALA A 101 -2.60 -1.72 -2.14
CA ALA A 101 -1.73 -2.34 -3.12
C ALA A 101 -2.01 -3.85 -3.24
N LEU A 102 -2.07 -4.35 -4.47
CA LEU A 102 -2.15 -5.74 -4.87
C LEU A 102 -0.97 -6.06 -5.80
N THR A 103 -0.67 -7.33 -6.06
CA THR A 103 0.46 -7.72 -6.91
C THR A 103 -0.01 -7.97 -8.33
N LEU A 104 0.76 -7.50 -9.31
CA LEU A 104 0.47 -7.70 -10.73
C LEU A 104 0.38 -9.20 -11.05
N ARG A 105 -0.71 -9.60 -11.72
CA ARG A 105 -0.93 -11.00 -12.08
C ARG A 105 0.17 -11.55 -12.98
N GLY A 106 0.59 -10.77 -13.98
CA GLY A 106 1.66 -11.14 -14.89
C GLY A 106 2.96 -11.47 -14.14
N ASP A 107 3.38 -10.60 -13.23
CA ASP A 107 4.57 -10.85 -12.41
C ASP A 107 4.43 -12.13 -11.57
N ARG A 108 3.27 -12.33 -10.94
CA ARG A 108 2.99 -13.55 -10.14
C ARG A 108 3.02 -14.83 -10.95
N GLU A 109 2.70 -14.77 -12.24
CA GLU A 109 2.76 -15.94 -13.15
C GLU A 109 4.21 -16.30 -13.51
N HIS A 110 5.11 -15.31 -13.52
CA HIS A 110 6.55 -15.52 -13.74
C HIS A 110 7.30 -15.93 -12.46
N LEU A 111 6.67 -15.81 -11.30
CA LEU A 111 7.21 -16.32 -10.05
C LEU A 111 7.19 -17.86 -10.03
N GLY A 112 8.29 -18.46 -9.62
CA GLY A 112 8.36 -19.90 -9.35
C GLY A 112 7.31 -20.34 -8.32
N THR A 113 6.96 -21.63 -8.33
CA THR A 113 5.92 -22.20 -7.46
C THR A 113 6.15 -21.92 -5.97
N THR A 114 7.40 -22.01 -5.51
CA THR A 114 7.80 -21.69 -4.13
C THR A 114 7.56 -20.22 -3.79
N ALA A 115 7.94 -19.31 -4.68
CA ALA A 115 7.77 -17.86 -4.50
C ALA A 115 6.30 -17.49 -4.37
N ARG A 116 5.46 -18.01 -5.27
CA ARG A 116 4.00 -17.79 -5.24
C ARG A 116 3.38 -18.34 -3.97
N ARG A 117 3.75 -19.56 -3.54
CA ARG A 117 3.27 -20.15 -2.28
C ARG A 117 3.63 -19.28 -1.07
N ARG A 118 4.87 -18.80 -1.01
CA ARG A 118 5.36 -17.93 0.06
C ARG A 118 4.57 -16.61 0.12
N LEU A 119 4.38 -15.93 -1.02
CA LEU A 119 3.54 -14.74 -1.11
C LEU A 119 2.10 -14.99 -0.65
N ASP A 120 1.49 -16.10 -1.08
CA ASP A 120 0.12 -16.46 -0.68
C ASP A 120 0.01 -16.70 0.82
N MET A 121 1.00 -17.35 1.43
CA MET A 121 1.04 -17.60 2.88
C MET A 121 1.11 -16.29 3.65
N ILE A 122 2.03 -15.39 3.28
CA ILE A 122 2.16 -14.11 3.96
C ILE A 122 0.87 -13.30 3.75
N GLY A 123 0.26 -13.33 2.55
CA GLY A 123 -0.94 -12.55 2.24
C GLY A 123 -2.14 -13.01 3.07
N ARG A 124 -2.32 -14.33 3.21
CA ARG A 124 -3.33 -14.94 4.08
C ARG A 124 -3.13 -14.55 5.54
N TYR A 125 -1.88 -14.53 6.00
CA TYR A 125 -1.55 -14.19 7.37
C TYR A 125 -1.94 -12.75 7.72
N TYR A 126 -1.47 -11.77 6.93
CA TYR A 126 -1.80 -10.36 7.20
C TYR A 126 -3.28 -10.04 6.99
N THR A 127 -3.94 -10.67 6.02
CA THR A 127 -5.41 -10.52 5.88
C THR A 127 -6.15 -11.00 7.14
N ALA A 128 -5.69 -12.08 7.75
CA ALA A 128 -6.25 -12.57 9.01
C ALA A 128 -5.93 -11.64 10.19
N LEU A 129 -4.72 -11.08 10.24
CA LEU A 129 -4.37 -10.07 11.24
C LEU A 129 -5.20 -8.80 11.11
N ASP A 130 -5.40 -8.28 9.90
CA ASP A 130 -6.23 -7.10 9.64
C ASP A 130 -7.65 -7.29 10.19
N TYR A 131 -8.23 -8.48 10.00
CA TYR A 131 -9.52 -8.83 10.60
C TYR A 131 -9.48 -8.83 12.13
N LEU A 132 -8.43 -9.40 12.73
CA LEU A 132 -8.29 -9.46 14.19
C LEU A 132 -8.03 -8.07 14.81
N ARG A 133 -7.42 -7.15 14.08
CA ARG A 133 -7.18 -5.75 14.48
C ARG A 133 -8.42 -4.86 14.36
N ALA A 134 -9.44 -5.30 13.63
CA ALA A 134 -10.65 -4.51 13.35
C ALA A 134 -11.30 -3.91 14.61
N ASP A 135 -11.35 -4.68 15.70
CA ASP A 135 -11.92 -4.23 16.98
C ASP A 135 -10.89 -3.55 17.90
N ALA A 136 -9.64 -4.00 17.88
CA ALA A 136 -8.61 -3.56 18.82
C ALA A 136 -8.10 -2.14 18.54
N GLU A 137 -8.14 -1.70 17.28
CA GLU A 137 -7.55 -0.44 16.83
C GLU A 137 -8.61 0.54 16.27
N ALA A 138 -9.87 0.42 16.72
CA ALA A 138 -10.98 1.19 16.18
C ALA A 138 -10.70 2.71 16.19
N SER A 139 -10.47 3.27 14.99
CA SER A 139 -10.38 4.71 14.76
C SER A 139 -11.73 5.20 14.24
N PRO A 140 -12.37 6.21 14.86
CA PRO A 140 -13.66 6.73 14.39
C PRO A 140 -13.64 7.20 12.93
N HIS A 141 -12.48 7.68 12.45
CA HIS A 141 -12.29 8.17 11.08
C HIS A 141 -11.70 7.12 10.14
N ASP A 142 -11.44 5.91 10.61
CA ASP A 142 -10.94 4.82 9.78
C ASP A 142 -11.55 3.49 10.25
N PRO A 143 -12.88 3.33 10.12
CA PRO A 143 -13.59 2.16 10.60
C PRO A 143 -13.29 0.92 9.76
N TRP A 144 -13.53 -0.25 10.33
CA TRP A 144 -13.59 -1.50 9.57
C TRP A 144 -14.73 -1.44 8.52
N PRO A 145 -14.54 -1.98 7.29
CA PRO A 145 -13.37 -2.68 6.80
C PRO A 145 -12.25 -1.74 6.31
N ARG A 146 -11.00 -2.14 6.57
CA ARG A 146 -9.78 -1.41 6.20
C ARG A 146 -8.58 -2.34 6.07
N HIS A 147 -7.49 -1.87 5.46
CA HIS A 147 -6.17 -2.50 5.56
C HIS A 147 -5.29 -1.74 6.58
N PHE A 148 -4.13 -2.29 6.91
CA PHE A 148 -3.16 -1.68 7.85
C PHE A 148 -1.81 -1.37 7.19
N TYR A 149 -1.85 -1.18 5.87
CA TYR A 149 -0.67 -0.95 5.03
C TYR A 149 -0.60 0.50 4.52
N GLU A 150 0.60 1.10 4.56
CA GLU A 150 0.88 2.50 4.25
C GLU A 150 2.04 2.63 3.27
N GLY A 151 1.91 2.03 2.08
CA GLY A 151 2.95 2.05 1.07
C GLY A 151 2.85 3.15 0.02
N GLY A 152 3.99 3.44 -0.60
CA GLY A 152 4.17 4.40 -1.69
C GLY A 152 3.35 4.17 -2.95
N ALA A 153 2.86 2.94 -3.16
CA ALA A 153 2.15 2.55 -4.37
C ALA A 153 0.78 3.25 -4.56
N SER A 154 0.16 3.75 -3.48
CA SER A 154 -1.09 4.51 -3.58
C SER A 154 -1.27 5.44 -2.39
N ILE A 155 -0.94 6.71 -2.59
CA ILE A 155 -1.09 7.76 -1.57
C ILE A 155 -1.88 8.92 -2.16
N ALA A 156 -2.84 9.44 -1.42
CA ALA A 156 -3.54 10.67 -1.79
C ALA A 156 -3.75 11.60 -0.60
N LEU A 157 -3.66 12.91 -0.84
CA LEU A 157 -4.06 13.95 0.10
C LEU A 157 -4.32 15.28 -0.61
N SER A 158 -5.00 16.20 0.06
CA SER A 158 -5.21 17.55 -0.46
C SER A 158 -3.92 18.37 -0.48
N ARG A 159 -3.86 19.36 -1.38
CA ARG A 159 -2.82 20.39 -1.41
C ARG A 159 -2.70 21.10 -0.06
N ARG A 160 -3.83 21.42 0.56
CA ARG A 160 -3.91 22.02 1.90
C ARG A 160 -3.18 21.19 2.94
N LEU A 161 -3.46 19.88 3.00
CA LEU A 161 -2.75 18.98 3.92
C LEU A 161 -1.26 18.94 3.58
N TYR A 162 -0.90 18.82 2.30
CA TYR A 162 0.50 18.75 1.87
C TYR A 162 1.31 19.98 2.30
N ARG A 163 0.74 21.18 2.12
CA ARG A 163 1.35 22.44 2.58
C ARG A 163 1.41 22.50 4.10
N ARG A 164 0.35 22.06 4.80
CA ARG A 164 0.27 22.04 6.27
C ARG A 164 1.38 21.20 6.89
N ILE A 165 1.71 20.06 6.29
CA ILE A 165 2.79 19.19 6.76
C ILE A 165 4.19 19.63 6.30
N GLY A 166 4.32 20.74 5.56
CA GLY A 166 5.59 21.21 5.01
C GLY A 166 6.12 20.38 3.84
N GLY A 167 5.24 19.63 3.17
CA GLY A 167 5.52 18.70 2.08
C GLY A 167 6.08 17.33 2.50
N ALA A 168 6.46 16.50 1.53
CA ALA A 168 6.89 15.13 1.79
C ALA A 168 8.23 15.06 2.57
N PRO A 169 8.35 14.19 3.58
CA PRO A 169 9.65 13.82 4.16
C PRO A 169 10.58 13.18 3.13
N THR A 170 11.88 13.27 3.39
CA THR A 170 12.94 12.75 2.50
C THR A 170 13.91 11.77 3.18
N PRO A 171 13.48 10.84 4.05
CA PRO A 171 14.40 9.78 4.46
C PRO A 171 14.76 8.90 3.25
N PRO A 172 15.95 8.28 3.24
CA PRO A 172 16.37 7.41 2.15
C PRO A 172 15.60 6.08 2.09
N VAL A 173 14.96 5.69 3.19
CA VAL A 173 14.19 4.46 3.36
C VAL A 173 12.87 4.80 4.06
N ALA A 174 11.78 4.16 3.64
CA ALA A 174 10.45 4.28 4.25
C ALA A 174 9.89 5.73 4.25
N GLU A 175 10.07 6.45 3.16
CA GLU A 175 9.58 7.83 2.99
C GLU A 175 8.04 7.93 2.97
N ASP A 176 7.37 6.88 2.50
CA ASP A 176 5.91 6.74 2.51
C ASP A 176 5.37 6.67 3.94
N ARG A 177 5.97 5.81 4.77
CA ARG A 177 5.64 5.72 6.18
C ARG A 177 5.92 7.04 6.89
N ALA A 178 7.08 7.65 6.65
CA ALA A 178 7.40 8.96 7.23
C ALA A 178 6.37 10.02 6.83
N LEU A 179 5.79 9.93 5.63
CA LEU A 179 4.73 10.83 5.18
C LEU A 179 3.45 10.61 5.99
N PHE A 180 2.99 9.37 6.14
CA PHE A 180 1.80 9.07 6.93
C PHE A 180 1.99 9.38 8.43
N GLU A 181 3.15 9.11 9.00
CA GLU A 181 3.50 9.52 10.37
C GLU A 181 3.44 11.04 10.52
N ARG A 182 3.95 11.79 9.54
CA ARG A 182 3.85 13.25 9.56
C ARG A 182 2.41 13.73 9.43
N ILE A 183 1.60 13.11 8.58
CA ILE A 183 0.17 13.42 8.48
C ILE A 183 -0.51 13.23 9.85
N ARG A 184 -0.21 12.13 10.56
CA ARG A 184 -0.71 11.90 11.93
C ARG A 184 -0.23 12.95 12.93
N GLN A 185 1.04 13.35 12.89
CA GLN A 185 1.60 14.38 13.77
C GLN A 185 0.88 15.73 13.62
N TYR A 186 0.37 16.03 12.42
CA TYR A 186 -0.43 17.22 12.13
C TYR A 186 -1.95 16.98 12.20
N GLY A 187 -2.36 15.91 12.89
CA GLY A 187 -3.76 15.60 13.17
C GLY A 187 -4.60 15.20 11.95
N GLY A 188 -3.96 14.80 10.84
CA GLY A 188 -4.65 14.40 9.62
C GLY A 188 -5.39 13.06 9.78
N ARG A 189 -6.60 12.99 9.22
CA ARG A 189 -7.44 11.79 9.19
C ARG A 189 -7.08 10.95 7.97
N ILE A 190 -6.41 9.83 8.19
CA ILE A 190 -6.01 8.89 7.14
C ILE A 190 -7.05 7.78 7.00
N ARG A 191 -7.55 7.56 5.78
CA ARG A 191 -8.39 6.42 5.44
C ARG A 191 -7.57 5.30 4.80
N HIS A 192 -7.68 4.08 5.32
CA HIS A 192 -7.07 2.89 4.69
C HIS A 192 -8.12 2.13 3.87
N ALA A 193 -8.32 2.59 2.64
CA ALA A 193 -9.44 2.19 1.80
C ALA A 193 -9.17 0.86 1.06
N LEU A 194 -10.07 -0.12 1.23
CA LEU A 194 -9.99 -1.39 0.49
C LEU A 194 -10.45 -1.29 -0.97
N ASP A 195 -11.27 -0.29 -1.30
CA ASP A 195 -11.84 -0.08 -2.63
C ASP A 195 -11.03 0.88 -3.51
N VAL A 196 -10.07 1.61 -2.94
CA VAL A 196 -9.01 2.31 -3.68
C VAL A 196 -7.88 1.31 -3.92
N ARG A 197 -7.75 0.84 -5.16
CA ARG A 197 -6.87 -0.31 -5.48
C ARG A 197 -5.81 0.06 -6.51
N VAL A 198 -4.63 -0.50 -6.32
CA VAL A 198 -3.52 -0.46 -7.28
C VAL A 198 -2.85 -1.83 -7.37
N PHE A 199 -2.15 -2.10 -8.47
CA PHE A 199 -1.49 -3.36 -8.75
C PHE A 199 0.00 -3.10 -9.02
N THR A 200 0.85 -3.43 -8.05
CA THR A 200 2.29 -3.16 -8.06
C THR A 200 3.09 -4.38 -8.50
N SER A 201 4.25 -4.14 -9.09
CA SER A 201 5.19 -5.18 -9.48
C SER A 201 5.66 -6.01 -8.28
N CYS A 202 5.77 -7.33 -8.48
CA CYS A 202 6.42 -8.24 -7.54
C CYS A 202 7.67 -8.88 -8.13
N ARG A 203 8.40 -8.12 -8.97
CA ARG A 203 9.73 -8.48 -9.46
C ARG A 203 10.73 -8.64 -8.32
N THR A 204 11.79 -9.41 -8.55
CA THR A 204 12.87 -9.66 -7.58
C THR A 204 14.09 -8.75 -7.76
N ALA A 205 14.11 -7.95 -8.83
CA ALA A 205 15.18 -7.00 -9.11
C ALA A 205 14.62 -5.58 -9.11
N GLY A 206 15.06 -4.76 -8.16
CA GLY A 206 14.62 -3.38 -8.00
C GLY A 206 15.79 -2.40 -7.86
N ARG A 207 15.50 -1.10 -7.97
CA ARG A 207 16.47 0.00 -7.82
C ARG A 207 16.47 0.63 -6.42
N ALA A 208 15.45 0.33 -5.60
CA ALA A 208 15.26 0.90 -4.26
C ALA A 208 15.68 -0.14 -3.19
N PRO A 209 16.80 0.09 -2.47
CA PRO A 209 17.23 -0.78 -1.40
C PRO A 209 16.17 -0.91 -0.30
N GLY A 210 15.91 -2.12 0.15
CA GLY A 210 14.90 -2.41 1.17
C GLY A 210 13.45 -2.34 0.70
N GLY A 211 13.21 -2.08 -0.59
CA GLY A 211 11.87 -2.02 -1.17
C GLY A 211 11.22 -3.39 -1.40
N MET A 212 10.05 -3.39 -2.03
CA MET A 212 9.26 -4.59 -2.31
C MET A 212 10.06 -5.66 -3.08
N ALA A 213 10.88 -5.25 -4.05
CA ALA A 213 11.68 -6.19 -4.83
C ALA A 213 12.69 -6.97 -3.98
N ASP A 214 13.40 -6.28 -3.08
CA ASP A 214 14.32 -6.89 -2.14
C ASP A 214 13.59 -7.81 -1.16
N ALA A 215 12.40 -7.41 -0.70
CA ALA A 215 11.58 -8.22 0.19
C ALA A 215 11.12 -9.52 -0.48
N VAL A 216 10.63 -9.44 -1.72
CA VAL A 216 10.22 -10.60 -2.53
C VAL A 216 11.42 -11.49 -2.84
N ALA A 217 12.55 -10.93 -3.27
CA ALA A 217 13.78 -11.70 -3.52
C ALA A 217 14.25 -12.44 -2.26
N ARG A 218 14.28 -11.75 -1.12
CA ARG A 218 14.65 -12.32 0.18
C ARG A 218 13.71 -13.46 0.57
N TRP A 219 12.39 -13.29 0.37
CA TRP A 219 11.45 -14.39 0.62
C TRP A 219 11.64 -15.57 -0.31
N ILE A 220 12.17 -15.39 -1.51
CA ILE A 220 12.41 -16.51 -2.43
C ILE A 220 13.66 -17.27 -1.99
N ASP A 221 14.73 -16.55 -1.69
CA ASP A 221 16.04 -17.15 -1.46
C ASP A 221 16.27 -17.60 -0.01
N GLN A 222 15.52 -17.05 0.97
CA GLN A 222 15.77 -17.36 2.38
C GLN A 222 15.46 -18.83 2.72
N PRO A 223 16.23 -19.44 3.64
CA PRO A 223 15.89 -20.75 4.21
C PRO A 223 14.50 -20.73 4.84
N GLU A 224 13.79 -21.87 4.78
CA GLU A 224 12.40 -21.95 5.28
C GLU A 224 12.30 -21.65 6.79
N HIS A 225 13.35 -21.96 7.55
CA HIS A 225 13.44 -21.71 8.99
C HIS A 225 14.01 -20.34 9.36
N ALA A 226 14.51 -19.56 8.39
CA ALA A 226 14.98 -18.22 8.66
C ALA A 226 13.83 -17.32 9.08
N SER A 227 14.07 -16.45 10.07
CA SER A 227 13.09 -15.48 10.54
C SER A 227 12.66 -14.57 9.39
N LEU A 228 11.35 -14.46 9.22
CA LEU A 228 10.73 -13.44 8.39
C LEU A 228 10.92 -12.09 9.08
N HIS A 229 11.42 -11.14 8.30
CA HIS A 229 11.52 -9.76 8.73
C HIS A 229 10.13 -9.25 9.14
N GLU A 230 10.00 -8.79 10.39
CA GLU A 230 8.81 -8.12 10.94
C GLU A 230 7.48 -8.87 10.83
N THR A 231 7.54 -10.18 10.59
CA THR A 231 6.36 -11.04 10.66
C THR A 231 6.42 -11.79 11.96
N TYR A 232 5.56 -11.41 12.90
CA TYR A 232 5.53 -11.97 14.25
C TYR A 232 4.37 -12.94 14.43
N ALA A 233 4.44 -13.80 15.45
CA ALA A 233 3.33 -14.66 15.87
C ALA A 233 2.08 -13.84 16.22
N VAL A 234 0.90 -14.45 16.16
CA VAL A 234 -0.39 -13.73 16.19
C VAL A 234 -0.51 -12.80 17.40
N ALA A 235 -0.19 -13.29 18.61
CA ALA A 235 -0.26 -12.49 19.82
C ALA A 235 0.68 -11.27 19.79
N ALA A 236 1.92 -11.46 19.34
CA ALA A 236 2.89 -10.38 19.20
C ALA A 236 2.52 -9.38 18.09
N ALA A 237 1.93 -9.86 16.99
CA ALA A 237 1.47 -9.01 15.89
C ALA A 237 0.27 -8.13 16.25
N LEU A 238 -0.54 -8.54 17.24
CA LEU A 238 -1.65 -7.76 17.80
C LEU A 238 -1.23 -6.82 18.94
N ALA A 239 -0.01 -6.98 19.47
CA ALA A 239 0.58 -6.13 20.51
C ALA A 239 2.05 -5.82 20.15
N PRO A 240 2.27 -5.01 19.08
CA PRO A 240 3.60 -4.81 18.52
C PRO A 240 4.58 -4.14 19.49
N ASP A 241 4.09 -3.39 20.48
CA ASP A 241 4.88 -2.79 21.56
C ASP A 241 5.59 -3.82 22.45
N ARG A 242 5.14 -5.08 22.44
CA ARG A 242 5.69 -6.18 23.24
C ARG A 242 6.41 -7.23 22.42
N ALA A 243 6.41 -7.09 21.09
CA ALA A 243 7.00 -8.06 20.19
C ALA A 243 8.54 -8.05 20.29
N THR A 244 9.14 -9.23 20.32
CA THR A 244 10.59 -9.42 20.34
C THR A 244 11.04 -10.22 19.13
N ARG A 245 12.37 -10.30 18.89
CA ARG A 245 12.93 -11.14 17.83
C ARG A 245 12.56 -12.63 17.99
N ARG A 246 12.27 -13.10 19.21
CA ARG A 246 11.87 -14.49 19.45
C ARG A 246 10.46 -14.79 18.95
N ASP A 247 9.65 -13.76 18.76
CA ASP A 247 8.28 -13.89 18.27
C ASP A 247 8.22 -13.90 16.74
N GLN A 248 9.35 -13.74 16.04
CA GLN A 248 9.40 -13.76 14.59
C GLN A 248 9.05 -15.16 14.04
N LEU A 249 8.13 -15.18 13.09
CA LEU A 249 7.78 -16.35 12.33
C LEU A 249 8.82 -16.64 11.26
N SER A 250 8.75 -17.84 10.69
CA SER A 250 9.48 -18.29 9.52
C SER A 250 8.49 -18.93 8.56
N PHE A 251 8.88 -19.23 7.33
CA PHE A 251 7.97 -19.95 6.43
C PHE A 251 7.56 -21.33 6.96
N ALA A 252 8.39 -21.95 7.80
CA ALA A 252 8.06 -23.21 8.47
C ALA A 252 6.95 -23.04 9.54
N THR A 253 6.92 -21.93 10.27
CA THR A 253 5.98 -21.69 11.39
C THR A 253 4.74 -20.90 10.98
N LEU A 254 4.80 -20.16 9.87
CA LEU A 254 3.70 -19.35 9.35
C LEU A 254 2.38 -20.12 9.11
N PRO A 255 2.36 -21.38 8.62
CA PRO A 255 1.12 -22.15 8.49
C PRO A 255 0.38 -22.33 9.82
N ALA A 256 1.12 -22.56 10.92
CA ALA A 256 0.53 -22.72 12.24
C ALA A 256 -0.08 -21.41 12.75
N ALA A 257 0.61 -20.29 12.52
CA ALA A 257 0.12 -18.95 12.86
C ALA A 257 -1.14 -18.57 12.05
N ILE A 258 -1.22 -18.94 10.77
CA ILE A 258 -2.44 -18.76 9.96
C ILE A 258 -3.60 -19.56 10.56
N ALA A 259 -3.38 -20.83 10.92
CA ALA A 259 -4.41 -21.67 11.52
C ALA A 259 -4.88 -21.14 12.88
N GLU A 260 -3.96 -20.59 13.68
CA GLU A 260 -4.27 -19.89 14.93
C GLU A 260 -5.14 -18.66 14.70
N ALA A 261 -4.73 -17.75 13.80
CA ALA A 261 -5.50 -16.56 13.47
C ALA A 261 -6.92 -16.93 12.99
N GLN A 262 -7.05 -17.94 12.13
CA GLN A 262 -8.35 -18.43 11.67
C GLN A 262 -9.23 -19.01 12.80
N ARG A 263 -8.65 -19.65 13.81
CA ARG A 263 -9.41 -20.07 15.01
C ARG A 263 -9.90 -18.86 15.79
N LEU A 264 -9.04 -17.88 16.04
CA LEU A 264 -9.43 -16.66 16.77
C LEU A 264 -10.54 -15.90 16.04
N ILE A 265 -10.47 -15.77 14.71
CA ILE A 265 -11.53 -15.17 13.88
C ILE A 265 -12.87 -15.91 14.08
N ARG A 266 -12.85 -17.24 14.02
CA ARG A 266 -14.07 -18.05 14.22
C ARG A 266 -14.66 -17.87 15.62
N LEU A 267 -13.82 -17.75 16.65
CA LEU A 267 -14.27 -17.46 18.01
C LEU A 267 -14.88 -16.06 18.12
N ALA A 268 -14.23 -15.04 17.56
CA ALA A 268 -14.71 -13.66 17.57
C ALA A 268 -16.08 -13.50 16.88
N ARG A 269 -16.27 -14.15 15.72
CA ARG A 269 -17.56 -14.16 14.99
C ARG A 269 -18.70 -14.80 15.78
N ARG A 270 -18.41 -15.83 16.58
CA ARG A 270 -19.41 -16.48 17.45
C ARG A 270 -19.80 -15.60 18.63
N ALA A 271 -18.90 -14.72 19.07
CA ALA A 271 -19.11 -13.84 20.23
C ALA A 271 -19.84 -12.53 19.88
N LYS A 272 -19.83 -12.07 18.62
CA LYS A 272 -20.53 -10.87 18.15
C LYS A 272 -21.37 -11.18 16.90
N PRO A 273 -22.72 -11.06 16.91
CA PRO A 273 -23.49 -11.16 15.68
C PRO A 273 -23.04 -10.03 14.72
N PRO A 274 -22.84 -10.31 13.42
CA PRO A 274 -22.30 -9.32 12.50
C PRO A 274 -23.33 -8.21 12.27
N LYS A 275 -22.99 -6.96 12.65
CA LYS A 275 -23.67 -5.78 12.11
C LYS A 275 -23.14 -5.57 10.69
N VAL A 276 -23.83 -6.13 9.70
CA VAL A 276 -23.58 -5.83 8.29
C VAL A 276 -24.58 -4.75 7.90
N GLU A 277 -24.13 -3.52 7.72
CA GLU A 277 -24.89 -2.57 6.89
C GLU A 277 -24.73 -3.01 5.44
N PRO A 278 -25.83 -3.20 4.68
CA PRO A 278 -25.73 -3.54 3.28
C PRO A 278 -25.06 -2.39 2.53
N ILE A 279 -23.87 -2.64 1.99
CA ILE A 279 -23.23 -1.75 1.03
C ILE A 279 -24.13 -1.72 -0.21
N ARG A 280 -24.83 -0.62 -0.44
CA ARG A 280 -25.47 -0.34 -1.73
C ARG A 280 -24.36 -0.14 -2.76
N VAL A 281 -24.00 -1.21 -3.46
CA VAL A 281 -23.18 -1.11 -4.66
C VAL A 281 -24.07 -0.54 -5.77
N VAL A 282 -23.83 0.71 -6.18
CA VAL A 282 -24.41 1.25 -7.41
C VAL A 282 -23.71 0.53 -8.58
N PRO A 283 -24.45 -0.11 -9.50
CA PRO A 283 -23.83 -0.76 -10.64
C PRO A 283 -23.17 0.30 -11.52
N ILE A 284 -21.84 0.28 -11.57
CA ILE A 284 -21.09 0.94 -12.63
C ILE A 284 -21.07 -0.07 -13.78
N ALA A 285 -21.67 0.33 -14.91
CA ALA A 285 -21.71 -0.47 -16.12
C ALA A 285 -20.30 -1.02 -16.43
N ALA A 286 -20.23 -2.34 -16.55
CA ALA A 286 -19.05 -3.07 -16.93
C ALA A 286 -18.63 -2.64 -18.34
N ASP A 287 -17.47 -2.00 -18.46
CA ASP A 287 -16.59 -2.23 -19.60
C ASP A 287 -15.14 -1.83 -19.26
N ASP A 288 -14.25 -2.76 -19.60
CA ASP A 288 -12.81 -2.63 -19.88
C ASP A 288 -11.80 -2.36 -18.75
N GLY A 289 -11.29 -3.47 -18.18
CA GLY A 289 -10.01 -3.56 -17.46
C GLY A 289 -9.91 -4.80 -16.57
N ASP A 290 -9.19 -5.83 -17.03
CA ASP A 290 -9.00 -7.15 -16.41
C ASP A 290 -10.30 -7.90 -16.03
N ARG A 291 -10.74 -8.78 -16.93
CA ARG A 291 -11.96 -9.60 -16.82
C ARG A 291 -12.18 -10.16 -15.41
N PHE A 292 -13.15 -9.60 -14.70
CA PHE A 292 -13.73 -10.20 -13.51
C PHE A 292 -14.50 -11.44 -13.94
N ALA A 293 -14.12 -12.62 -13.44
CA ALA A 293 -15.08 -13.70 -13.33
C ALA A 293 -16.07 -13.27 -12.23
N GLU A 294 -17.27 -12.85 -12.62
CA GLU A 294 -18.41 -12.78 -11.72
C GLU A 294 -18.52 -14.11 -10.98
N ARG A 295 -18.37 -14.05 -9.67
CA ARG A 295 -18.91 -15.09 -8.79
C ARG A 295 -19.90 -14.41 -7.87
N ASP A 296 -21.14 -14.85 -7.96
CA ASP A 296 -22.17 -14.59 -6.97
C ASP A 296 -21.58 -14.81 -5.58
N LEU A 297 -21.61 -13.77 -4.75
CA LEU A 297 -21.15 -13.82 -3.37
C LEU A 297 -22.21 -14.51 -2.51
N GLU A 298 -22.31 -15.83 -2.65
CA GLU A 298 -22.89 -16.67 -1.60
C GLU A 298 -21.81 -16.93 -0.53
N PHE A 299 -21.96 -16.30 0.63
CA PHE A 299 -21.13 -16.59 1.80
C PHE A 299 -21.57 -17.92 2.43
N GLY A 300 -21.19 -19.03 1.81
CA GLY A 300 -21.22 -20.36 2.42
C GLY A 300 -19.97 -20.65 3.26
N ASP A 301 -20.03 -21.69 4.09
CA ASP A 301 -18.98 -22.16 5.02
C ASP A 301 -17.65 -22.65 4.36
N GLY A 302 -17.38 -22.28 3.11
CA GLY A 302 -16.22 -22.69 2.34
C GLY A 302 -15.29 -21.53 1.99
N VAL A 303 -14.01 -21.66 2.38
CA VAL A 303 -12.82 -20.95 1.86
C VAL A 303 -12.91 -19.41 1.78
N VAL A 304 -12.23 -18.74 2.71
CA VAL A 304 -11.91 -17.30 2.60
C VAL A 304 -11.09 -17.05 1.32
N PRO A 305 -11.57 -16.25 0.35
CA PRO A 305 -10.74 -15.87 -0.79
C PRO A 305 -9.52 -15.09 -0.30
N ALA A 306 -8.33 -15.63 -0.56
CA ALA A 306 -7.07 -15.03 -0.19
C ALA A 306 -6.74 -13.86 -1.13
N PHE A 307 -7.31 -12.69 -0.84
CA PHE A 307 -6.80 -11.42 -1.34
C PHE A 307 -5.97 -10.80 -0.22
N GLY A 308 -4.67 -11.01 -0.26
CA GLY A 308 -3.72 -10.40 0.65
C GLY A 308 -2.48 -10.01 -0.13
N VAL A 309 -2.11 -8.74 -0.06
CA VAL A 309 -0.76 -8.31 -0.38
C VAL A 309 -0.24 -7.57 0.82
N ILE A 310 1.02 -7.85 1.10
CA ILE A 310 1.80 -7.31 2.17
C ILE A 310 2.74 -6.33 1.51
N GLY A 311 2.65 -5.06 1.87
CA GLY A 311 3.88 -4.35 2.09
C GLY A 311 4.13 -4.32 3.59
N PHE A 312 5.39 -4.41 3.94
CA PHE A 312 5.82 -4.55 5.32
C PHE A 312 5.76 -3.17 5.96
N ALA A 313 5.07 -3.08 7.08
CA ALA A 313 5.12 -1.94 7.98
C ALA A 313 6.22 -2.24 9.01
N ASP A 314 7.33 -1.53 8.93
CA ASP A 314 8.42 -1.64 9.91
C ASP A 314 8.02 -0.99 11.24
N PRO A 315 8.10 -1.69 12.39
CA PRO A 315 8.11 -1.05 13.70
C PRO A 315 9.55 -0.67 14.08
N VAL A 316 10.03 0.50 13.67
CA VAL A 316 11.31 1.03 14.20
C VAL A 316 11.11 1.63 15.59
N HIS A 317 11.46 0.86 16.61
CA HIS A 317 12.09 1.43 17.81
C HIS A 317 13.61 1.41 17.60
N GLN A 318 14.17 2.47 17.03
CA GLN A 318 15.61 2.76 17.11
C GLN A 318 15.90 3.45 18.44
N GLN A 319 15.98 2.66 19.51
CA GLN A 319 16.77 3.04 20.67
C GLN A 319 17.67 1.83 21.01
N ASN A 320 18.97 2.09 21.04
CA ASN A 320 20.08 1.19 21.39
C ASN A 320 20.77 0.44 20.24
N VAL A 321 21.65 1.14 19.53
CA VAL A 321 22.95 0.57 19.13
C VAL A 321 24.02 1.42 19.84
N PRO A 322 24.86 0.84 20.72
CA PRO A 322 25.96 1.58 21.33
C PRO A 322 27.00 1.90 20.25
N ALA A 323 27.55 3.12 20.31
CA ALA A 323 28.69 3.51 19.51
C ALA A 323 29.89 2.60 19.82
N GLY A 324 30.46 1.99 18.79
CA GLY A 324 31.68 1.20 18.82
C GLY A 324 32.28 1.18 17.43
#